data_AF-A0A4Y4KIM5-F1
#
_entry.id   AF-A0A4Y4KIM5-F1
#
_cell.length_a   1.000
_cell.length_b   1.000
_cell.length_c   1.000
_cell.angle_alpha   90.00
_cell.angle_beta   90.00
_cell.angle_gamma   90.00
#
_symmetry.space_group_name_H-M   'P 1'
#
loop_
_entity.id
_entity.type
_entity.pdbx_description
1 polymer ?
#
loop_
_entity_poly.entity_id
_entity_poly.type
_entity_poly.pdbx_seq_one_letter_code
_entity_poly.pdbx_strand_id
1 'polypeptide(L)'
;MSEQGLSEASAWKYLIETLTMLAVDASDQTTWLDKYRLETDDLALDYENARSAIAILAEAGRIDVAMESRLARIDATLDAMSGAEQAPRWTYEALTADAGWLKVRRLAREALTELAGTWQQPLPTLGIHGGSQQPPGAVSGPSEANRH
;
A
#
# COMPACT_ATOMS: atom_id res chain seq x y z
N MET A 1 -25.00 -14.50 7.65
CA MET A 1 -24.35 -13.25 7.26
C MET A 1 -22.92 -13.33 7.75
N SER A 2 -21.99 -13.67 6.86
CA SER A 2 -20.58 -13.85 7.24
C SER A 2 -19.89 -12.50 7.11
N GLU A 3 -19.78 -11.76 8.20
CA GLU A 3 -18.75 -10.74 8.35
C GLU A 3 -17.41 -11.48 8.41
N GLN A 4 -16.75 -11.67 7.26
CA GLN A 4 -15.36 -12.11 7.29
C GLN A 4 -14.52 -10.91 7.72
N GLY A 5 -14.43 -10.68 9.03
CA GLY A 5 -13.40 -9.84 9.61
C GLY A 5 -12.03 -10.33 9.17
N LEU A 6 -11.09 -9.38 9.01
CA LEU A 6 -9.72 -9.69 8.63
C LEU A 6 -9.15 -10.73 9.59
N SER A 7 -8.80 -11.92 9.09
CA SER A 7 -8.20 -12.96 9.94
C SER A 7 -6.83 -12.50 10.46
N GLU A 8 -6.34 -13.05 11.58
CA GLU A 8 -4.99 -12.73 12.08
C GLU A 8 -3.91 -12.97 11.00
N ALA A 9 -4.02 -14.04 10.21
CA ALA A 9 -3.10 -14.32 9.12
C ALA A 9 -3.19 -13.29 7.99
N SER A 10 -4.41 -12.84 7.67
CA SER A 10 -4.64 -11.76 6.69
C SER A 10 -4.12 -10.42 7.20
N ALA A 11 -4.30 -10.13 8.50
CA ALA A 11 -3.79 -8.93 9.16
C ALA A 11 -2.26 -8.91 9.18
N TRP A 12 -1.64 -10.03 9.53
CA TRP A 12 -0.19 -10.19 9.48
C TRP A 12 0.35 -9.96 8.07
N LYS A 13 -0.23 -10.64 7.08
CA LYS A 13 0.17 -10.47 5.69
C LYS A 13 0.05 -9.02 5.25
N TYR A 14 -1.09 -8.38 5.54
CA TYR A 14 -1.34 -7.01 5.14
C TYR A 14 -0.33 -6.03 5.75
N LEU A 15 -0.08 -6.14 7.05
CA LEU A 15 0.94 -5.31 7.73
C LEU A 15 2.33 -5.47 7.08
N ILE A 16 2.75 -6.70 6.79
CA ILE A 16 4.04 -6.95 6.15
C ILE A 16 4.10 -6.35 4.73
N GLU A 17 3.05 -6.52 3.93
CA GLU A 17 3.00 -5.98 2.56
C GLU A 17 3.06 -4.44 2.56
N THR A 18 2.25 -3.79 3.39
CA THR A 18 2.23 -2.34 3.55
C THR A 18 3.59 -1.80 4.03
N LEU A 19 4.20 -2.41 5.06
CA LEU A 19 5.53 -2.01 5.51
C LEU A 19 6.59 -2.23 4.44
N THR A 20 6.46 -3.27 3.61
CA THR A 20 7.37 -3.53 2.49
C THR A 20 7.34 -2.38 1.49
N MET A 21 6.15 -1.92 1.10
CA MET A 21 6.00 -0.78 0.18
C MET A 21 6.60 0.51 0.75
N LEU A 22 6.50 0.71 2.06
CA LEU A 22 7.16 1.84 2.74
C LEU A 22 8.67 1.68 2.88
N ALA A 23 9.21 0.46 2.89
CA ALA A 23 10.60 0.17 3.21
C ALA A 23 11.54 0.14 2.00
N VAL A 24 11.05 -0.22 0.81
CA VAL A 24 11.90 -0.33 -0.39
C VAL A 24 12.50 1.03 -0.79
N ASP A 25 13.56 1.00 -1.60
CA ASP A 25 14.21 2.23 -2.05
C ASP A 25 13.28 3.07 -2.94
N ALA A 26 13.51 4.39 -3.00
CA ALA A 26 12.64 5.32 -3.72
C ALA A 26 12.42 4.91 -5.18
N SER A 27 13.46 4.39 -5.86
CA SER A 27 13.33 3.89 -7.24
C SER A 27 12.35 2.73 -7.37
N ASP A 28 12.37 1.81 -6.40
CA ASP A 28 11.47 0.66 -6.37
C ASP A 28 10.04 1.09 -6.02
N GLN A 29 9.89 2.06 -5.10
CA GLN A 29 8.60 2.68 -4.81
C GLN A 29 8.00 3.31 -6.07
N THR A 30 8.76 4.15 -6.78
CA THR A 30 8.28 4.80 -8.02
C THR A 30 7.93 3.79 -9.11
N THR A 31 8.76 2.74 -9.28
CA THR A 31 8.49 1.68 -10.26
C THR A 31 7.21 0.92 -9.93
N TRP A 32 6.99 0.64 -8.65
CA TRP A 32 5.80 -0.06 -8.18
C TRP A 32 4.54 0.80 -8.32
N LEU A 33 4.61 2.08 -7.94
CA LEU A 33 3.52 3.05 -8.10
C LEU A 33 3.13 3.20 -9.58
N ASP A 34 4.11 3.36 -10.48
CA ASP A 34 3.86 3.44 -11.92
C ASP A 34 3.19 2.18 -12.48
N LYS A 35 3.66 1.01 -12.06
CA LYS A 35 3.11 -0.28 -12.50
C LYS A 35 1.62 -0.39 -12.16
N TYR A 36 1.22 0.12 -10.99
CA TYR A 36 -0.15 0.03 -10.49
C TYR A 36 -0.98 1.31 -10.69
N ARG A 37 -0.39 2.35 -11.29
CA ARG A 37 -1.01 3.67 -11.52
C ARG A 37 -1.52 4.32 -10.23
N LEU A 38 -0.67 4.28 -9.21
CA LEU A 38 -0.93 4.86 -7.90
C LEU A 38 -0.14 6.14 -7.70
N GLU A 39 -0.60 6.98 -6.79
CA GLU A 39 0.04 8.22 -6.37
C GLU A 39 0.90 8.00 -5.12
N THR A 40 1.74 8.98 -4.77
CA THR A 40 2.67 8.83 -3.63
C THR A 40 1.93 8.78 -2.29
N ASP A 41 0.79 9.45 -2.18
CA ASP A 41 -0.09 9.43 -1.01
C ASP A 41 -0.80 8.08 -0.83
N ASP A 42 -1.02 7.29 -1.89
CA ASP A 42 -1.54 5.92 -1.77
C ASP A 42 -0.68 5.03 -0.86
N LEU A 43 0.63 5.27 -0.77
CA LEU A 43 1.50 4.58 0.18
C LEU A 43 1.13 4.89 1.64
N ALA A 44 0.78 6.15 1.92
CA ALA A 44 0.36 6.56 3.26
C ALA A 44 -1.07 6.11 3.57
N LEU A 45 -1.97 6.20 2.58
CA LEU A 45 -3.35 5.74 2.73
C LEU A 45 -3.42 4.22 2.97
N ASP A 46 -2.61 3.42 2.28
CA ASP A 46 -2.54 1.98 2.55
C ASP A 46 -2.02 1.69 3.97
N TYR A 47 -1.05 2.47 4.45
CA TYR A 47 -0.58 2.36 5.84
C TYR A 47 -1.63 2.77 6.87
N GLU A 48 -2.37 3.83 6.60
CA GLU A 48 -3.49 4.23 7.45
C GLU A 48 -4.56 3.13 7.52
N ASN A 49 -4.88 2.49 6.40
CA ASN A 49 -5.82 1.37 6.34
C ASN A 49 -5.35 0.14 7.13
N ALA A 50 -4.03 -0.06 7.24
CA ALA A 50 -3.42 -1.12 8.05
C ALA A 50 -3.62 -0.95 9.56
N ARG A 51 -4.12 0.19 10.06
CA ARG A 51 -4.42 0.39 11.50
C ARG A 51 -5.35 -0.70 12.06
N SER A 52 -6.32 -1.15 11.28
CA SER A 52 -7.22 -2.26 11.67
C SER A 52 -6.48 -3.59 11.83
N ALA A 53 -5.52 -3.89 10.95
CA ALA A 53 -4.67 -5.06 11.05
C ALA A 53 -3.74 -5.00 12.27
N ILE A 54 -3.18 -3.81 12.55
CA ILE A 54 -2.34 -3.58 13.74
C ILE A 54 -3.12 -3.86 15.02
N ALA A 55 -4.36 -3.35 15.13
CA ALA A 55 -5.21 -3.59 16.28
C ALA A 55 -5.49 -5.10 16.49
N ILE A 56 -5.85 -5.81 15.42
CA ILE A 56 -6.10 -7.26 15.47
C ILE A 56 -4.85 -8.02 15.96
N LEU A 57 -3.66 -7.64 15.48
CA LEU A 57 -2.41 -8.30 15.86
C LEU A 57 -2.00 -7.98 17.30
N ALA A 58 -2.25 -6.76 17.78
CA ALA A 58 -2.01 -6.36 19.16
C ALA A 58 -2.93 -7.12 20.12
N GLU A 59 -4.24 -7.18 19.81
CA GLU A 59 -5.23 -7.95 20.58
C GLU A 59 -4.89 -9.45 20.63
N ALA A 60 -4.34 -10.00 19.54
CA ALA A 60 -3.87 -11.38 19.47
C ALA A 60 -2.50 -11.61 20.13
N GLY A 61 -1.82 -10.56 20.64
CA GLY A 61 -0.50 -10.65 21.25
C GLY A 61 0.63 -10.99 20.27
N ARG A 62 0.40 -10.79 18.97
CA ARG A 62 1.37 -11.04 17.89
C ARG A 62 2.39 -9.93 17.73
N ILE A 63 2.01 -8.72 18.13
CA ILE A 63 2.91 -7.57 18.29
C ILE A 63 2.77 -7.08 19.72
N ASP A 64 3.86 -6.57 20.28
CA ASP A 64 3.87 -6.01 21.63
C ASP A 64 3.72 -4.48 21.60
N VAL A 65 3.59 -3.89 22.78
CA VAL A 65 3.44 -2.44 22.96
C VAL A 65 4.63 -1.66 22.37
N ALA A 66 5.83 -2.25 22.36
CA ALA A 66 7.01 -1.61 21.78
C ALA A 66 6.92 -1.54 20.25
N MET A 67 6.45 -2.61 19.61
CA MET A 67 6.17 -2.63 18.19
C MET A 67 5.02 -1.70 17.81
N GLU A 68 3.91 -1.71 18.56
CA GLU A 68 2.80 -0.75 18.35
C GLU A 68 3.30 0.70 18.41
N SER A 69 4.13 1.02 19.40
CA SER A 69 4.74 2.34 19.54
C SER A 69 5.66 2.70 18.37
N ARG A 70 6.34 1.72 17.77
CA ARG A 70 7.17 1.91 16.58
C ARG A 70 6.33 2.19 15.34
N LEU A 71 5.26 1.42 15.14
CA LEU A 71 4.30 1.60 14.04
C LEU A 71 3.59 2.96 14.14
N ALA A 72 3.24 3.40 15.35
CA ALA A 72 2.69 4.73 15.59
C ALA A 72 3.64 5.88 15.20
N ARG A 73 4.97 5.66 15.22
CA ARG A 73 5.93 6.68 14.78
C ARG A 73 5.98 6.84 13.25
N ILE A 74 5.68 5.78 12.51
CA ILE A 74 5.52 5.85 11.06
C ILE A 74 4.29 6.70 10.75
N ASP A 75 3.17 6.35 11.37
CA ASP A 75 1.88 7.07 11.27
C ASP A 75 2.05 8.57 11.55
N ALA A 76 2.60 8.91 12.72
CA ALA A 76 2.86 10.29 13.10
C ALA A 76 3.83 11.04 12.16
N THR A 77 4.72 10.32 11.48
CA THR A 77 5.62 10.95 10.49
C THR A 77 4.88 11.25 9.20
N LEU A 78 4.02 10.34 8.73
CA LEU A 78 3.16 10.53 7.56
C LEU A 78 2.14 11.65 7.80
N ASP A 79 1.49 11.65 8.97
CA ASP A 79 0.54 12.70 9.36
C ASP A 79 1.18 14.10 9.39
N ALA A 80 2.43 14.19 9.87
CA ALA A 80 3.17 15.46 9.88
C ALA A 80 3.54 15.96 8.47
N MET A 81 3.49 15.10 7.46
CA MET A 81 3.70 15.44 6.06
C MET A 81 2.38 15.79 5.35
N SER A 82 1.23 15.61 5.98
CA SER A 82 -0.08 15.93 5.41
C SER A 82 -0.37 17.43 5.44
N GLY A 83 -1.39 17.87 4.69
CA GLY A 83 -1.79 19.27 4.60
C GLY A 83 -1.46 19.90 3.24
N ALA A 84 -2.28 20.88 2.84
CA ALA A 84 -2.16 21.50 1.51
C ALA A 84 -0.80 22.18 1.30
N GLU A 85 -0.23 22.75 2.35
CA GLU A 85 1.09 23.37 2.36
C GLU A 85 2.24 22.37 2.20
N GLN A 86 2.00 21.09 2.49
CA GLN A 86 2.97 20.01 2.37
C GLN A 86 2.80 19.21 1.07
N ALA A 87 1.87 19.59 0.18
CA ALA A 87 1.64 18.92 -1.10
C ALA A 87 2.93 18.58 -1.90
N PRO A 88 3.99 19.43 -1.93
CA PRO A 88 5.23 19.08 -2.62
C PRO A 88 5.94 17.82 -2.10
N ARG A 89 5.67 17.38 -0.86
CA ARG A 89 6.23 16.17 -0.26
C ARG A 89 5.62 14.87 -0.79
N TRP A 90 4.50 14.95 -1.50
CA TRP A 90 3.75 13.82 -2.04
C TRP A 90 4.02 13.62 -3.54
N THR A 91 5.26 13.88 -3.96
CA THR A 91 5.71 13.74 -5.34
C THR A 91 6.77 12.64 -5.46
N TYR A 92 6.98 12.12 -6.66
CA TYR A 92 8.03 11.14 -6.93
C TYR A 92 9.44 11.70 -6.64
N GLU A 93 9.65 12.98 -6.86
CA GLU A 93 10.92 13.64 -6.52
C GLU A 93 11.13 13.63 -5.00
N ALA A 94 10.09 13.97 -4.24
CA ALA A 94 10.13 13.96 -2.78
C ALA A 94 10.38 12.57 -2.20
N LEU A 95 9.89 11.49 -2.83
CA LEU A 95 10.23 10.12 -2.42
C LEU A 95 11.74 9.91 -2.35
N THR A 96 12.54 10.57 -3.18
CA THR A 96 14.00 10.38 -3.18
C THR A 96 14.70 11.18 -2.08
N ALA A 97 14.32 12.45 -1.89
CA ALA A 97 15.12 13.41 -1.12
C ALA A 97 14.46 13.90 0.18
N ASP A 98 13.14 13.76 0.34
CA ASP A 98 12.44 14.28 1.51
C ASP A 98 12.85 13.53 2.78
N ALA A 99 13.14 14.30 3.84
CA ALA A 99 13.58 13.76 5.11
C ALA A 99 12.51 12.92 5.81
N GLY A 100 11.22 13.23 5.60
CA GLY A 100 10.09 12.46 6.08
C GLY A 100 10.05 11.07 5.44
N TRP A 101 10.10 11.01 4.10
CA TRP A 101 10.17 9.73 3.38
C TRP A 101 11.40 8.89 3.73
N LEU A 102 12.57 9.50 3.90
CA LEU A 102 13.77 8.80 4.37
C LEU A 102 13.57 8.22 5.78
N LYS A 103 12.92 8.96 6.67
CA LYS A 103 12.60 8.50 8.02
C LYS A 103 11.58 7.37 8.01
N VAL A 104 10.52 7.48 7.21
CA VAL A 104 9.49 6.44 7.02
C VAL A 104 10.14 5.14 6.55
N ARG A 105 10.96 5.17 5.49
CA ARG A 105 11.71 4.00 5.02
C ARG A 105 12.53 3.34 6.11
N ARG A 106 13.29 4.14 6.87
CA ARG A 106 14.11 3.61 7.96
C ARG A 106 13.27 2.91 9.02
N LEU A 107 12.19 3.54 9.48
CA LEU A 107 11.30 2.97 10.50
C LEU A 107 10.61 1.69 10.00
N ALA A 108 10.18 1.66 8.73
CA ALA A 108 9.58 0.47 8.14
C ALA A 108 10.57 -0.69 8.03
N ARG A 109 11.83 -0.42 7.66
CA ARG A 109 12.91 -1.43 7.65
C ARG A 109 13.19 -2.00 9.04
N GLU A 110 13.25 -1.14 10.06
CA GLU A 110 13.42 -1.56 11.45
C GLU A 110 12.27 -2.46 11.89
N ALA A 111 11.01 -2.07 11.62
CA ALA A 111 9.83 -2.86 11.94
C ALA A 111 9.84 -4.23 11.23
N LEU A 112 10.10 -4.28 9.93
CA LEU A 112 10.16 -5.54 9.18
C LEU A 112 11.29 -6.46 9.64
N THR A 113 12.46 -5.92 9.98
CA THR A 113 13.58 -6.73 10.49
C THR A 113 13.18 -7.45 11.77
N GLU A 114 12.43 -6.78 12.65
CA GLU A 114 11.96 -7.35 13.90
C GLU A 114 10.78 -8.32 13.71
N LEU A 115 9.83 -8.00 12.83
CA LEU A 115 8.64 -8.83 12.59
C LEU A 115 8.92 -10.08 11.74
N ALA A 116 9.75 -9.94 10.69
CA ALA A 116 9.95 -10.96 9.65
C ALA A 116 11.39 -11.45 9.55
N GLY A 117 12.30 -10.99 10.42
CA GLY A 117 13.71 -11.35 10.44
C GLY A 117 14.56 -10.65 9.36
N THR A 118 13.94 -9.99 8.38
CA THR A 118 14.60 -9.17 7.36
C THR A 118 13.65 -8.12 6.82
N TRP A 119 14.18 -6.95 6.48
CA TRP A 119 13.41 -5.91 5.77
C TRP A 119 13.24 -6.19 4.28
N GLN A 120 14.05 -7.08 3.71
CA GLN A 120 14.04 -7.40 2.28
C GLN A 120 12.92 -8.39 1.97
N GLN A 121 11.70 -7.88 1.95
CA GLN A 121 10.51 -8.62 1.55
C GLN A 121 10.21 -8.36 0.07
N PRO A 122 9.60 -9.32 -0.65
CA PRO A 122 9.17 -9.08 -2.02
C PRO A 122 8.04 -8.04 -2.04
N LEU A 123 8.11 -7.09 -2.98
CA LEU A 123 7.02 -6.13 -3.20
C LEU A 123 5.71 -6.88 -3.52
N PRO A 124 4.58 -6.48 -2.90
CA PRO A 124 3.31 -7.13 -3.11
C PRO A 124 2.82 -6.93 -4.54
N THR A 125 2.09 -7.91 -5.06
CA THR A 125 1.36 -7.77 -6.31
C THR A 125 -0.08 -7.39 -6.02
N LEU A 126 -0.52 -6.20 -6.42
CA LEU A 126 -1.93 -5.87 -6.39
C LEU A 126 -2.64 -6.69 -7.47
N GLY A 127 -3.64 -7.47 -7.05
CA GLY A 127 -4.51 -8.18 -7.98
C GLY A 127 -5.32 -7.15 -8.78
N ILE A 128 -5.06 -7.03 -10.08
CA ILE A 128 -5.87 -6.17 -10.95
C ILE A 128 -7.26 -6.80 -11.04
N HIS A 129 -8.18 -6.38 -10.18
CA HIS A 129 -9.61 -6.64 -10.36
C HIS A 129 -10.18 -5.51 -11.20
N GLY A 130 -10.06 -5.64 -12.52
CA GLY A 130 -10.52 -4.63 -13.46
C GLY A 130 -10.64 -5.14 -14.90
N GLY A 131 -11.84 -5.62 -15.23
CA GLY A 131 -12.45 -5.41 -16.54
C GLY A 131 -12.07 -6.37 -17.66
N SER A 132 -13.05 -7.17 -18.07
CA SER A 132 -13.19 -7.67 -19.43
C SER A 132 -13.15 -6.50 -20.42
N GLN A 133 -11.96 -6.08 -20.86
CA GLN A 133 -11.83 -5.34 -22.10
C GLN A 133 -11.90 -6.35 -23.24
N GLN A 134 -13.13 -6.56 -23.69
CA GLN A 134 -13.40 -7.11 -25.01
C GLN A 134 -12.67 -6.23 -26.04
N PRO A 135 -11.88 -6.79 -26.98
CA PRO A 135 -11.20 -5.99 -27.98
C PRO A 135 -12.24 -5.25 -28.86
N PRO A 136 -12.06 -3.95 -29.15
CA PRO A 136 -12.94 -3.25 -30.07
C PRO A 136 -12.58 -3.69 -31.50
N GLY A 137 -13.33 -4.65 -32.05
CA GLY A 137 -13.04 -5.09 -33.41
C GLY A 137 -13.75 -6.35 -33.87
N ALA A 138 -15.07 -6.44 -33.71
CA ALA A 138 -15.89 -7.31 -34.54
C ALA A 138 -17.09 -6.49 -35.04
N VAL A 139 -16.92 -5.91 -36.22
CA VAL A 139 -17.98 -5.24 -36.96
C VAL A 139 -18.97 -6.33 -37.41
N SER A 140 -20.02 -6.56 -36.63
CA SER A 140 -21.21 -7.26 -37.13
C SER A 140 -22.04 -6.26 -37.91
N GLY A 141 -22.01 -6.39 -39.24
CA GLY A 141 -22.81 -5.58 -40.15
C GLY A 141 -24.32 -5.75 -39.94
N PRO A 142 -25.13 -4.76 -40.35
CA PRO A 142 -26.55 -4.73 -40.04
C PRO A 142 -27.33 -5.82 -40.80
N SER A 143 -28.13 -6.57 -40.04
CA SER A 143 -29.21 -7.41 -40.54
C SER A 143 -30.36 -6.54 -41.02
N GLU A 144 -30.38 -6.20 -42.30
CA GLU A 144 -31.51 -5.56 -42.97
C GLU A 144 -32.50 -6.64 -43.43
N ALA A 145 -33.53 -6.86 -42.61
CA ALA A 145 -34.71 -7.63 -42.98
C ALA A 145 -35.91 -6.70 -43.03
N ASN A 146 -36.23 -6.16 -44.22
CA ASN A 146 -37.61 -5.97 -44.74
C ASN A 146 -37.67 -5.09 -45.99
N ARG A 147 -38.01 -5.68 -47.15
CA ARG A 147 -39.23 -5.40 -47.95
C ARG A 147 -39.06 -5.67 -49.45
N HIS A 148 -40.00 -6.50 -49.93
CA HIS A 148 -40.56 -6.68 -51.28
C HIS A 148 -39.85 -7.69 -52.20
#